data_AF-A0A2T5J8Y0-F1
#
_entry.id   AF-A0A2T5J8Y0-F1
#
_cell.length_a   1.000
_cell.length_b   1.000
_cell.length_c   1.000
_cell.angle_alpha   90.00
_cell.angle_beta   90.00
_cell.angle_gamma   90.00
#
_symmetry.space_group_name_H-M   'P 1'
#
loop_
_entity.id
_entity.type
_entity.pdbx_description
1 polymer ?
#
loop_
_entity_poly.entity_id
_entity_poly.type
_entity_poly.pdbx_seq_one_letter_code
_entity_poly.pdbx_strand_id
1 'polypeptide(L)'
;NASTAFAALVRQHFGWSICHGITWSTSPYYTIEVLGRIFLLEMKWVKSDLAASELYAFIGKIENKFHGTLGIFISRNELSENFIGALNKGRRQSVIVIHGEDLDMIFKRDFKFREYIAHVIKILSYDNVVHYPVSKFLETRIKPTTDAPTADINSDARQFITQQLLGSAIDKDRLAAELSLGDVDTFNIVYNYVLNHYYKVLQDSRRTFDPTRRQNFRTFLELYRADKMTMLKQAANFYNNLIPAHFEEYAAEPFITLFTPYFIGLAVSERSKFEQFVVKKFSEISQWDDENRITELLEPLWSMLTPVTKEVLSDFYLDIFITDRLDKFAQKSFANKLVASGDIKTNEISKWLDTKLIKAVQSYSGLVSEDTIRMIASTYSRVARPLNVELKDWIAFVSGRIKLLTKS
;
A
#
# COMPACT_ATOMS: atom_id res chain seq x y z
N ASN A 1 12.45 9.45 -31.88
CA ASN A 1 11.02 9.79 -31.64
C ASN A 1 10.27 8.50 -31.24
N ALA A 2 8.99 8.55 -30.87
CA ALA A 2 8.23 7.38 -30.41
C ALA A 2 8.34 6.17 -31.36
N SER A 3 8.29 6.42 -32.67
CA SER A 3 8.43 5.39 -33.70
C SER A 3 9.79 4.68 -33.68
N THR A 4 10.89 5.40 -33.43
CA THR A 4 12.22 4.77 -33.29
C THR A 4 12.33 3.92 -32.04
N ALA A 5 11.81 4.39 -30.91
CA ALA A 5 11.82 3.65 -29.64
C ALA A 5 10.94 2.38 -29.73
N PHE A 6 9.78 2.49 -30.38
CA PHE A 6 8.91 1.37 -30.70
C PHE A 6 9.62 0.35 -31.61
N ALA A 7 10.25 0.81 -32.70
CA ALA A 7 10.98 -0.08 -33.61
C ALA A 7 12.13 -0.82 -32.91
N ALA A 8 12.78 -0.19 -31.93
CA ALA A 8 13.79 -0.83 -31.09
C ALA A 8 13.16 -1.89 -30.17
N LEU A 9 12.06 -1.56 -29.49
CA LEU A 9 11.33 -2.50 -28.61
C LEU A 9 10.85 -3.74 -29.37
N VAL A 10 10.21 -3.53 -30.53
CA VAL A 10 9.69 -4.61 -31.38
C VAL A 10 10.81 -5.47 -31.95
N ARG A 11 11.89 -4.85 -32.43
CA ARG A 11 13.09 -5.59 -32.89
C ARG A 11 13.68 -6.44 -31.78
N GLN A 12 13.75 -5.90 -30.57
CA GLN A 12 14.40 -6.55 -29.44
C GLN A 12 13.59 -7.72 -28.89
N HIS A 13 12.26 -7.58 -28.79
CA HIS A 13 11.43 -8.52 -28.02
C HIS A 13 10.47 -9.39 -28.85
N PHE A 14 10.16 -9.00 -30.10
CA PHE A 14 9.07 -9.63 -30.86
C PHE A 14 9.44 -10.12 -32.25
N GLY A 15 10.51 -9.59 -32.87
CA GLY A 15 10.85 -9.88 -34.26
C GLY A 15 9.86 -9.27 -35.25
N TRP A 16 10.32 -8.93 -36.46
CA TRP A 16 9.52 -8.16 -37.44
C TRP A 16 8.26 -8.89 -37.96
N SER A 17 8.16 -10.21 -37.76
CA SER A 17 7.11 -11.05 -38.32
C SER A 17 5.73 -10.91 -37.67
N ILE A 18 5.61 -10.20 -36.54
CA ILE A 18 4.41 -10.21 -35.67
C ILE A 18 3.59 -8.91 -35.77
N CYS A 19 4.04 -7.90 -36.53
CA CYS A 19 3.36 -6.60 -36.60
C CYS A 19 2.65 -6.38 -37.94
N HIS A 20 1.32 -6.39 -37.94
CA HIS A 20 0.49 -5.92 -39.07
C HIS A 20 -0.47 -4.81 -38.61
N GLY A 21 -0.52 -3.71 -39.37
CA GLY A 21 -1.53 -2.65 -39.25
C GLY A 21 -0.95 -1.24 -39.23
N ILE A 22 -0.88 -0.58 -40.39
CA ILE A 22 -0.71 0.86 -40.53
C ILE A 22 -2.09 1.45 -40.83
N THR A 23 -2.63 2.28 -39.93
CA THR A 23 -3.70 3.23 -40.30
C THR A 23 -3.26 4.63 -39.91
N TRP A 24 -3.24 5.52 -40.90
CA TRP A 24 -2.95 6.95 -40.77
C TRP A 24 -4.12 7.69 -40.10
N SER A 25 -4.40 7.37 -38.83
CA SER A 25 -5.12 8.30 -37.95
C SER A 25 -4.17 8.73 -36.82
N THR A 26 -4.48 9.87 -36.22
CA THR A 26 -3.61 10.78 -35.45
C THR A 26 -2.92 10.19 -34.19
N SER A 27 -2.92 8.88 -33.98
CA SER A 27 -2.04 8.17 -33.05
C SER A 27 -1.84 6.71 -33.50
N PRO A 28 -0.64 6.33 -33.96
CA PRO A 28 -0.38 4.96 -34.41
C PRO A 28 -0.43 4.00 -33.22
N TYR A 29 -1.21 2.94 -33.37
CA TYR A 29 -1.21 1.78 -32.49
C TYR A 29 -0.83 0.54 -33.29
N TYR A 30 -0.22 -0.43 -32.63
CA TYR A 30 0.27 -1.65 -33.26
C TYR A 30 -0.41 -2.87 -32.66
N THR A 31 -0.40 -3.97 -33.40
CA THR A 31 -0.89 -5.25 -32.89
C THR A 31 0.32 -6.15 -32.65
N ILE A 32 0.39 -6.77 -31.47
CA ILE A 32 1.39 -7.78 -31.13
C ILE A 32 0.73 -9.02 -30.54
N GLU A 33 1.36 -10.17 -30.69
CA GLU A 33 0.91 -11.41 -30.06
C GLU A 33 1.83 -11.78 -28.90
N VAL A 34 1.26 -11.98 -27.71
CA VAL A 34 1.98 -12.40 -26.52
C VAL A 34 1.19 -13.54 -25.86
N LEU A 35 1.82 -14.71 -25.72
CA LEU A 35 1.21 -15.90 -25.10
C LEU A 35 -0.08 -16.38 -25.79
N GLY A 36 -0.15 -16.31 -27.13
CA GLY A 36 -1.34 -16.69 -27.88
C GLY A 36 -2.52 -15.72 -27.71
N ARG A 37 -2.26 -14.51 -27.18
CA ARG A 37 -3.25 -13.43 -27.06
C ARG A 37 -2.82 -12.23 -27.88
N ILE A 38 -3.81 -11.56 -28.46
CA ILE A 38 -3.61 -10.36 -29.26
C ILE A 38 -3.65 -9.13 -28.34
N PHE A 39 -2.64 -8.27 -28.47
CA PHE A 39 -2.54 -7.01 -27.77
C PHE A 39 -2.52 -5.84 -28.76
N LEU A 40 -3.32 -4.83 -28.48
CA LEU A 40 -3.15 -3.50 -29.02
C LEU A 40 -2.06 -2.79 -28.22
N LEU A 41 -1.09 -2.19 -28.89
CA LEU A 41 0.03 -1.49 -28.28
C LEU A 41 0.02 -0.02 -28.72
N GLU A 42 -0.14 0.90 -27.78
CA GLU A 42 -0.05 2.35 -28.01
C GLU A 42 1.11 2.93 -27.20
N MET A 43 1.97 3.70 -27.87
CA MET A 43 3.12 4.37 -27.24
C MET A 43 2.98 5.90 -27.35
N LYS A 44 3.17 6.62 -26.25
CA LYS A 44 3.14 8.09 -26.19
C LYS A 44 4.49 8.62 -25.68
N TRP A 45 5.05 9.58 -26.41
CA TRP A 45 6.32 10.23 -26.10
C TRP A 45 6.14 11.76 -26.08
N VAL A 46 5.34 12.22 -25.13
CA VAL A 46 5.00 13.64 -24.94
C VAL A 46 5.80 14.24 -23.78
N LYS A 47 5.88 15.57 -23.68
CA LYS A 47 6.55 16.26 -22.55
C LYS A 47 5.61 16.63 -21.40
N SER A 48 4.31 16.70 -21.67
CA SER A 48 3.28 17.09 -20.70
C SER A 48 2.59 15.86 -20.10
N ASP A 49 1.92 16.06 -18.96
CA ASP A 49 1.08 15.05 -18.36
C ASP A 49 -0.03 14.60 -19.33
N LEU A 50 -0.21 13.29 -19.44
CA LEU A 50 -1.28 12.71 -20.25
C LEU A 50 -2.60 12.79 -19.50
N ALA A 51 -3.63 13.30 -20.17
CA ALA A 51 -4.98 13.31 -19.63
C ALA A 51 -5.59 11.91 -19.64
N ALA A 52 -6.45 11.59 -18.66
CA ALA A 52 -7.16 10.32 -18.59
C ALA A 52 -8.06 10.05 -19.82
N SER A 53 -8.45 11.09 -20.55
CA SER A 53 -9.18 10.98 -21.83
C SER A 53 -8.40 10.18 -22.89
N GLU A 54 -7.07 10.26 -22.91
CA GLU A 54 -6.23 9.48 -23.82
C GLU A 54 -6.31 7.98 -23.52
N LEU A 55 -6.35 7.61 -22.23
CA LEU A 55 -6.54 6.24 -21.81
C LEU A 55 -7.92 5.72 -22.21
N TYR A 56 -8.98 6.50 -21.98
CA TYR A 56 -10.33 6.12 -22.37
C TYR A 56 -10.48 5.97 -23.89
N ALA A 57 -9.84 6.84 -24.66
CA ALA A 57 -9.79 6.70 -26.11
C ALA A 57 -9.11 5.38 -26.53
N PHE A 58 -8.00 5.01 -25.87
CA PHE A 58 -7.31 3.75 -26.13
C PHE A 58 -8.15 2.52 -25.72
N ILE A 59 -8.80 2.56 -24.55
CA ILE A 59 -9.74 1.52 -24.11
C ILE A 59 -10.84 1.33 -25.15
N GLY A 60 -11.43 2.42 -25.65
CA GLY A 60 -12.42 2.37 -26.72
C GLY A 60 -11.91 1.70 -28.00
N LYS A 61 -10.63 1.88 -28.36
CA LYS A 61 -10.02 1.17 -29.50
C LYS A 61 -9.94 -0.34 -29.28
N ILE A 62 -9.68 -0.78 -28.04
CA ILE A 62 -9.58 -2.20 -27.66
C ILE A 62 -10.95 -2.84 -27.59
N GLU A 63 -11.93 -2.15 -27.00
CA GLU A 63 -13.33 -2.62 -26.90
C GLU A 63 -13.98 -2.81 -28.29
N ASN A 64 -13.51 -2.08 -29.30
CA ASN A 64 -13.92 -2.25 -30.71
C ASN A 64 -13.22 -3.42 -31.43
N LYS A 65 -12.34 -4.19 -30.77
CA LYS A 65 -11.70 -5.39 -31.32
C LYS A 65 -12.41 -6.66 -30.87
N PHE A 66 -11.97 -7.80 -31.42
CA PHE A 66 -12.54 -9.10 -31.07
C PHE A 66 -12.38 -9.39 -29.58
N HIS A 67 -13.35 -10.10 -29.00
CA HIS A 67 -13.38 -10.43 -27.59
C HIS A 67 -12.06 -11.09 -27.13
N GLY A 68 -11.53 -10.61 -26.01
CA GLY A 68 -10.25 -11.10 -25.46
C GLY A 68 -9.01 -10.36 -25.95
N THR A 69 -9.15 -9.37 -26.84
CA THR A 69 -8.07 -8.43 -27.17
C THR A 69 -7.74 -7.58 -25.95
N LEU A 70 -6.46 -7.47 -25.61
CA LEU A 70 -5.96 -6.66 -24.49
C LEU A 70 -5.17 -5.45 -25.00
N GLY A 71 -4.88 -4.51 -24.13
CA GLY A 71 -4.08 -3.32 -24.41
C GLY A 71 -2.76 -3.31 -23.65
N ILE A 72 -1.72 -2.78 -24.27
CA ILE A 72 -0.50 -2.30 -23.61
C ILE A 72 -0.36 -0.82 -23.95
N PHE A 73 -0.31 0.01 -22.93
CA PHE A 73 -0.11 1.45 -23.05
C PHE A 73 1.25 1.82 -22.48
N ILE A 74 2.13 2.40 -23.29
CA ILE A 74 3.48 2.79 -22.88
C ILE A 74 3.63 4.32 -22.93
N SER A 75 4.07 4.92 -21.82
CA SER A 75 4.39 6.35 -21.75
C SER A 75 5.83 6.57 -21.32
N ARG A 76 6.60 7.40 -22.03
CA ARG A 76 7.97 7.73 -21.58
C ARG A 76 8.00 8.40 -20.21
N ASN A 77 7.06 9.32 -19.97
CA ASN A 77 6.99 10.02 -18.71
C ASN A 77 6.15 9.22 -17.72
N GLU A 78 6.40 9.49 -16.45
CA GLU A 78 5.58 8.99 -15.38
C GLU A 78 4.13 9.47 -15.53
N LEU A 79 3.17 8.59 -15.26
CA LEU A 79 1.75 8.89 -15.36
C LEU A 79 1.21 9.22 -13.98
N SER A 80 0.31 10.20 -13.92
CA SER A 80 -0.33 10.59 -12.67
C SER A 80 -1.17 9.47 -12.07
N GLU A 81 -1.34 9.46 -10.75
CA GLU A 81 -2.24 8.54 -10.05
C GLU A 81 -3.67 8.60 -10.60
N ASN A 82 -4.13 9.79 -11.01
CA ASN A 82 -5.44 9.97 -11.65
C ASN A 82 -5.57 9.20 -12.96
N PHE A 83 -4.48 9.12 -13.75
CA PHE A 83 -4.44 8.34 -14.99
C PHE A 83 -4.42 6.84 -14.69
N ILE A 84 -3.59 6.40 -13.72
CA ILE A 84 -3.50 4.99 -13.32
C ILE A 84 -4.82 4.50 -12.71
N GLY A 85 -5.41 5.28 -11.80
CA GLY A 85 -6.69 4.97 -11.17
C GLY A 85 -7.86 4.90 -12.16
N ALA A 86 -7.75 5.54 -13.32
CA ALA A 86 -8.77 5.45 -14.38
C ALA A 86 -8.86 4.06 -15.03
N LEU A 87 -7.84 3.20 -14.89
CA LEU A 87 -7.82 1.85 -15.44
C LEU A 87 -8.95 0.94 -14.92
N ASN A 88 -9.42 1.18 -13.70
CA ASN A 88 -10.37 0.30 -13.00
C ASN A 88 -11.60 1.06 -12.44
N LYS A 89 -11.94 2.24 -12.99
CA LYS A 89 -13.15 2.99 -12.59
C LYS A 89 -14.44 2.31 -13.09
N GLY A 90 -14.80 1.20 -12.44
CA GLY A 90 -16.05 0.47 -12.67
C GLY A 90 -16.09 -0.37 -13.94
N ARG A 91 -14.92 -0.68 -14.52
CA ARG A 91 -14.79 -1.48 -15.75
C ARG A 91 -13.79 -2.61 -15.53
N ARG A 92 -13.96 -3.71 -16.28
CA ARG A 92 -12.96 -4.77 -16.34
C ARG A 92 -11.65 -4.20 -16.88
N GLN A 93 -10.56 -4.38 -16.16
CA GLN A 93 -9.24 -3.98 -16.63
C GLN A 93 -8.85 -4.77 -17.89
N SER A 94 -8.60 -4.04 -18.98
CA SER A 94 -8.19 -4.60 -20.27
C SER A 94 -6.84 -4.05 -20.75
N VAL A 95 -6.25 -3.12 -20.01
CA VAL A 95 -5.01 -2.42 -20.36
C VAL A 95 -3.93 -2.64 -19.30
N ILE A 96 -2.75 -3.03 -19.76
CA ILE A 96 -1.50 -2.99 -19.00
C ILE A 96 -0.81 -1.66 -19.30
N VAL A 97 -0.38 -0.93 -18.26
CA VAL A 97 0.34 0.32 -18.41
C VAL A 97 1.81 0.11 -18.04
N ILE A 98 2.70 0.75 -18.80
CA ILE A 98 4.15 0.77 -18.56
C ILE A 98 4.59 2.23 -18.70
N HIS A 99 5.21 2.81 -17.68
CA HIS A 99 5.52 4.25 -17.73
C HIS A 99 6.78 4.67 -16.97
N GLY A 100 7.28 5.87 -17.28
CA GLY A 100 8.39 6.48 -16.56
C GLY A 100 9.69 5.67 -16.65
N GLU A 101 10.28 5.37 -15.49
CA GLU A 101 11.54 4.64 -15.36
C GLU A 101 11.45 3.16 -15.76
N ASP A 102 10.24 2.58 -15.78
CA ASP A 102 10.02 1.20 -16.22
C ASP A 102 10.45 0.97 -17.67
N LEU A 103 10.36 2.01 -18.51
CA LEU A 103 10.82 1.92 -19.90
C LEU A 103 12.32 1.68 -19.97
N ASP A 104 13.11 2.39 -19.16
CA ASP A 104 14.57 2.27 -19.17
C ASP A 104 14.99 0.85 -18.77
N MET A 105 14.20 0.18 -17.94
CA MET A 105 14.41 -1.22 -17.56
C MET A 105 14.03 -2.21 -18.66
N ILE A 106 12.91 -1.98 -19.36
CA ILE A 106 12.44 -2.84 -20.46
C ILE A 106 13.38 -2.81 -21.68
N PHE A 107 14.05 -1.68 -21.92
CA PHE A 107 15.01 -1.55 -23.02
C PHE A 107 16.36 -2.23 -22.75
N LYS A 108 16.62 -2.73 -21.53
CA LYS A 108 17.83 -3.51 -21.25
C LYS A 108 17.80 -4.83 -22.02
N ARG A 109 18.95 -5.24 -22.59
CA ARG A 109 19.05 -6.40 -23.50
C ARG A 109 18.65 -7.73 -22.87
N ASP A 110 18.85 -7.86 -21.56
CA ASP A 110 18.54 -9.04 -20.76
C ASP A 110 17.09 -9.08 -20.25
N PHE A 111 16.31 -8.02 -20.48
CA PHE A 111 14.92 -7.98 -20.07
C PHE A 111 14.07 -8.97 -20.88
N LYS A 112 13.27 -9.78 -20.19
CA LYS A 112 12.40 -10.77 -20.82
C LYS A 112 10.95 -10.27 -20.85
N PHE A 113 10.61 -9.48 -21.87
CA PHE A 113 9.31 -8.80 -21.98
C PHE A 113 8.12 -9.76 -21.97
N ARG A 114 8.19 -10.86 -22.72
CA ARG A 114 7.12 -11.87 -22.75
C ARG A 114 6.80 -12.42 -21.36
N GLU A 115 7.82 -12.67 -20.56
CA GLU A 115 7.68 -13.19 -19.20
C GLU A 115 7.17 -12.11 -18.22
N TYR A 116 7.52 -10.83 -18.43
CA TYR A 116 6.93 -9.70 -17.69
C TYR A 116 5.42 -9.60 -17.95
N ILE A 117 5.01 -9.56 -19.21
CA ILE A 117 3.59 -9.52 -19.58
C ILE A 117 2.84 -10.72 -19.02
N ALA A 118 3.43 -11.92 -19.06
CA ALA A 118 2.85 -13.11 -18.44
C ALA A 118 2.59 -12.92 -16.94
N HIS A 119 3.56 -12.35 -16.23
CA HIS A 119 3.48 -12.10 -14.79
C HIS A 119 2.44 -11.03 -14.47
N VAL A 120 2.44 -9.91 -15.19
CA VAL A 120 1.47 -8.84 -15.01
C VAL A 120 0.05 -9.34 -15.23
N ILE A 121 -0.21 -10.10 -16.30
CA ILE A 121 -1.53 -10.70 -16.54
C ILE A 121 -1.97 -11.56 -15.35
N LYS A 122 -1.06 -12.36 -14.78
CA LYS A 122 -1.37 -13.19 -13.61
C LYS A 122 -1.75 -12.33 -12.41
N ILE A 123 -0.91 -11.36 -12.04
CA ILE A 123 -1.15 -10.48 -10.88
C ILE A 123 -2.46 -9.71 -11.04
N LEU A 124 -2.67 -9.05 -12.18
CA LEU A 124 -3.91 -8.30 -12.46
C LEU A 124 -5.16 -9.19 -12.52
N SER A 125 -5.02 -10.51 -12.71
CA SER A 125 -6.14 -11.45 -12.70
C SER A 125 -6.50 -11.94 -11.31
N TYR A 126 -5.56 -11.93 -10.35
CA TYR A 126 -5.75 -12.46 -9.01
C TYR A 126 -5.96 -11.38 -7.96
N ASP A 127 -5.24 -10.29 -8.09
CA ASP A 127 -5.22 -9.20 -7.12
C ASP A 127 -5.97 -7.99 -7.67
N ASN A 128 -6.53 -7.17 -6.78
CA ASN A 128 -7.19 -5.91 -7.15
C ASN A 128 -6.15 -4.79 -7.40
N VAL A 129 -5.07 -5.10 -8.12
CA VAL A 129 -3.97 -4.19 -8.44
C VAL A 129 -4.22 -3.59 -9.82
N VAL A 130 -4.00 -2.29 -9.97
CA VAL A 130 -4.23 -1.57 -11.24
C VAL A 130 -2.98 -1.44 -12.11
N HIS A 131 -1.79 -1.48 -11.50
CA HIS A 131 -0.51 -1.33 -12.17
C HIS A 131 0.57 -2.15 -11.45
N TYR A 132 1.47 -2.78 -12.21
CA TYR A 132 2.56 -3.59 -11.66
C TYR A 132 3.92 -3.14 -12.25
N PRO A 133 4.74 -2.41 -11.47
CA PRO A 133 6.00 -1.85 -11.96
C PRO A 133 7.01 -2.90 -12.44
N VAL A 134 7.83 -2.52 -13.42
CA VAL A 134 8.92 -3.37 -13.93
C VAL A 134 10.01 -3.57 -12.88
N SER A 135 10.31 -2.54 -12.07
CA SER A 135 11.23 -2.64 -10.93
C SER A 135 10.84 -3.80 -10.00
N LYS A 136 9.57 -3.82 -9.57
CA LYS A 136 9.00 -4.88 -8.73
C LYS A 136 9.09 -6.25 -9.40
N PHE A 137 8.88 -6.32 -10.71
CA PHE A 137 9.09 -7.57 -11.45
C PHE A 137 10.54 -8.05 -11.44
N LEU A 138 11.51 -7.16 -11.64
CA LEU A 138 12.93 -7.51 -11.64
C LEU A 138 13.42 -7.94 -10.26
N GLU A 139 12.93 -7.30 -9.20
CA GLU A 139 13.18 -7.72 -7.81
C GLU A 139 12.73 -9.16 -7.56
N THR A 140 11.56 -9.56 -8.10
CA THR A 140 11.06 -10.94 -7.94
C THR A 140 11.86 -11.99 -8.73
N ARG A 141 12.69 -11.56 -9.71
CA ARG A 141 13.52 -12.43 -10.55
C ARG A 141 14.94 -12.64 -10.07
N ILE A 142 15.40 -11.82 -9.14
CA ILE A 142 16.61 -12.16 -8.39
C ILE A 142 16.31 -13.57 -7.85
N LYS A 143 17.11 -14.55 -8.28
CA LYS A 143 16.95 -15.96 -7.85
C LYS A 143 16.71 -15.92 -6.34
N PRO A 144 15.84 -16.79 -5.79
CA PRO A 144 15.83 -16.95 -4.37
C PRO A 144 17.28 -17.27 -4.03
N THR A 145 17.95 -16.37 -3.32
CA THR A 145 18.99 -16.86 -2.45
C THR A 145 18.22 -17.86 -1.61
N THR A 146 18.48 -19.15 -1.85
CA THR A 146 18.61 -20.07 -0.74
C THR A 146 19.64 -19.40 0.17
N ASP A 147 19.18 -18.42 0.96
CA ASP A 147 19.88 -17.92 2.12
C ASP A 147 19.86 -19.14 3.04
N ALA A 148 20.77 -20.08 2.76
CA ALA A 148 21.10 -21.13 3.68
C ALA A 148 21.32 -20.40 5.00
N PRO A 149 20.68 -20.85 6.10
CA PRO A 149 20.79 -20.17 7.38
C PRO A 149 22.26 -19.84 7.63
N THR A 150 22.56 -18.58 7.90
CA THR A 150 23.91 -18.03 7.97
C THR A 150 24.78 -18.81 8.95
N ALA A 151 26.11 -18.64 8.87
CA ALA A 151 27.07 -19.38 9.70
C ALA A 151 26.84 -19.24 11.23
N ASP A 152 26.04 -18.28 11.67
CA ASP A 152 25.72 -18.01 13.08
C ASP A 152 24.51 -18.80 13.64
N ILE A 153 23.86 -19.64 12.83
CA ILE A 153 22.73 -20.48 13.28
C ILE A 153 23.27 -21.85 13.71
N ASN A 154 22.92 -22.29 14.92
CA ASN A 154 23.35 -23.61 15.43
C ASN A 154 22.82 -24.75 14.53
N SER A 155 23.46 -25.93 14.60
CA SER A 155 23.14 -27.08 13.74
C SER A 155 21.66 -27.46 13.79
N ASP A 156 21.08 -27.40 14.98
CA ASP A 156 19.75 -27.92 15.28
C ASP A 156 18.68 -26.98 14.72
N ALA A 157 18.84 -25.66 14.88
CA ALA A 157 17.95 -24.67 14.28
C ALA A 157 18.05 -24.72 12.75
N ARG A 158 19.26 -24.87 12.20
CA ARG A 158 19.46 -25.02 10.74
C ARG A 158 18.75 -26.26 10.22
N GLN A 159 18.85 -27.38 10.95
CA GLN A 159 18.17 -28.62 10.58
C GLN A 159 16.65 -28.42 10.62
N PHE A 160 16.11 -27.85 11.68
CA PHE A 160 14.68 -27.58 11.83
C PHE A 160 14.15 -26.67 10.72
N ILE A 161 14.82 -25.55 10.43
CA ILE A 161 14.44 -24.63 9.36
C ILE A 161 14.40 -25.36 8.02
N THR A 162 15.43 -26.14 7.70
CA THR A 162 15.56 -26.79 6.39
C THR A 162 14.54 -27.91 6.21
N GLN A 163 14.34 -28.74 7.24
CA GLN A 163 13.49 -29.93 7.17
C GLN A 163 12.02 -29.60 7.38
N GLN A 164 11.70 -28.75 8.35
CA GLN A 164 10.32 -28.41 8.70
C GLN A 164 9.84 -27.19 7.92
N LEU A 165 10.49 -26.04 8.11
CA LEU A 165 9.93 -24.76 7.64
C LEU A 165 10.02 -24.58 6.13
N LEU A 166 11.15 -24.96 5.52
CA LEU A 166 11.41 -24.82 4.09
C LEU A 166 11.06 -26.08 3.27
N GLY A 167 10.74 -27.17 3.97
CA GLY A 167 10.39 -28.47 3.41
C GLY A 167 8.92 -28.59 2.98
N SER A 168 8.36 -29.79 3.14
CA SER A 168 6.96 -30.08 2.84
C SER A 168 6.01 -29.44 3.85
N ALA A 169 4.70 -29.51 3.58
CA ALA A 169 3.68 -29.05 4.51
C ALA A 169 3.85 -29.73 5.87
N ILE A 170 3.85 -28.91 6.93
CA ILE A 170 4.01 -29.38 8.31
C ILE A 170 2.67 -29.87 8.86
N ASP A 171 2.69 -31.00 9.55
CA ASP A 171 1.59 -31.45 10.40
C ASP A 171 1.56 -30.65 11.71
N LYS A 172 0.41 -30.01 12.00
CA LYS A 172 0.29 -29.06 13.11
C LYS A 172 0.47 -29.71 14.47
N ASP A 173 -0.06 -30.92 14.66
CA ASP A 173 0.01 -31.63 15.94
C ASP A 173 1.42 -32.16 16.20
N ARG A 174 2.07 -32.68 15.16
CA ARG A 174 3.48 -33.06 15.21
C ARG A 174 4.38 -31.87 15.53
N LEU A 175 4.14 -30.71 14.91
CA LEU A 175 4.91 -29.50 15.20
C LEU A 175 4.74 -29.07 16.65
N ALA A 176 3.51 -29.08 17.17
CA ALA A 176 3.24 -28.75 18.57
C ALA A 176 3.97 -29.69 19.54
N ALA A 177 4.00 -30.99 19.24
CA ALA A 177 4.75 -31.96 20.04
C ALA A 177 6.27 -31.69 19.99
N GLU A 178 6.83 -31.42 18.81
CA GLU A 178 8.26 -31.10 18.64
C GLU A 178 8.65 -29.81 19.36
N LEU A 179 7.82 -28.77 19.27
CA LEU A 179 8.03 -27.50 19.96
C LEU A 179 7.96 -27.61 21.48
N SER A 180 7.14 -28.52 22.02
CA SER A 180 7.01 -28.70 23.47
C SER A 180 8.17 -29.48 24.09
N LEU A 181 8.90 -30.28 23.30
CA LEU A 181 10.03 -31.07 23.75
C LEU A 181 11.39 -30.47 23.39
N GLY A 182 11.44 -29.55 22.43
CA GLY A 182 12.70 -29.01 21.92
C GLY A 182 13.30 -27.90 22.77
N ASP A 183 14.52 -27.53 22.41
CA ASP A 183 15.32 -26.54 23.11
C ASP A 183 14.84 -25.10 22.82
N VAL A 184 14.67 -24.31 23.89
CA VAL A 184 14.14 -22.94 23.81
C VAL A 184 15.09 -22.02 23.03
N ASP A 185 16.40 -22.14 23.25
CA ASP A 185 17.38 -21.29 22.56
C ASP A 185 17.39 -21.56 21.05
N THR A 186 17.30 -22.83 20.68
CA THR A 186 17.15 -23.28 19.29
C THR A 186 15.90 -22.68 18.65
N PHE A 187 14.74 -22.78 19.29
CA PHE A 187 13.51 -22.24 18.70
C PHE A 187 13.43 -20.71 18.72
N ASN A 188 14.09 -20.03 19.66
CA ASN A 188 14.28 -18.59 19.61
C ASN A 188 15.10 -18.17 18.37
N ILE A 189 16.14 -18.92 18.01
CA ILE A 189 16.91 -18.70 16.78
C ILE A 189 16.02 -18.92 15.54
N VAL A 190 15.23 -20.00 15.53
CA VAL A 190 14.27 -20.28 14.44
C VAL A 190 13.24 -19.16 14.33
N TYR A 191 12.71 -18.67 15.46
CA TYR A 191 11.74 -17.58 15.49
C TYR A 191 12.31 -16.29 14.88
N ASN A 192 13.55 -15.94 15.23
CA ASN A 192 14.24 -14.81 14.61
C ASN A 192 14.42 -15.01 13.10
N TYR A 193 14.76 -16.23 12.65
CA TYR A 193 14.86 -16.54 11.23
C TYR A 193 13.53 -16.33 10.51
N VAL A 194 12.44 -16.90 11.05
CA VAL A 194 11.09 -16.80 10.48
C VAL A 194 10.66 -15.36 10.30
N LEU A 195 10.83 -14.51 11.31
CA LEU A 195 10.44 -13.10 11.23
C LEU A 195 11.21 -12.34 10.15
N ASN A 196 12.53 -12.51 10.07
CA ASN A 196 13.37 -11.77 9.12
C ASN A 196 13.28 -12.30 7.68
N HIS A 197 12.76 -13.52 7.48
CA HIS A 197 12.60 -14.12 6.14
C HIS A 197 11.14 -14.21 5.69
N TYR A 198 10.17 -13.83 6.53
CA TYR A 198 8.75 -13.94 6.21
C TYR A 198 8.38 -13.22 4.92
N TYR A 199 8.83 -11.96 4.75
CA TYR A 199 8.60 -11.19 3.52
C TYR A 199 9.11 -11.93 2.27
N LYS A 200 10.35 -12.43 2.31
CA LYS A 200 10.96 -13.16 1.19
C LYS A 200 10.16 -14.42 0.85
N VAL A 201 9.79 -15.20 1.87
CA VAL A 201 8.98 -16.41 1.69
C VAL A 201 7.60 -16.09 1.12
N LEU A 202 6.99 -14.97 1.51
CA LEU A 202 5.74 -14.50 0.93
C LEU A 202 5.91 -14.18 -0.55
N GLN A 203 6.94 -13.42 -0.93
CA GLN A 203 7.22 -13.08 -2.32
C GLN A 203 7.50 -14.34 -3.16
N ASP A 204 8.27 -15.28 -2.61
CA ASP A 204 8.51 -16.57 -3.24
C ASP A 204 7.21 -17.35 -3.43
N SER A 205 6.34 -17.42 -2.42
CA SER A 205 5.05 -18.13 -2.53
C SER A 205 4.14 -17.53 -3.61
N ARG A 206 4.12 -16.20 -3.74
CA ARG A 206 3.38 -15.49 -4.80
C ARG A 206 3.95 -15.82 -6.19
N ARG A 207 5.29 -15.92 -6.29
CA ARG A 207 5.99 -16.23 -7.55
C ARG A 207 5.80 -17.68 -7.97
N THR A 208 5.92 -18.64 -7.05
CA THR A 208 5.84 -20.08 -7.33
C THR A 208 4.43 -20.63 -7.28
N PHE A 209 3.46 -19.87 -6.77
CA PHE A 209 2.11 -20.34 -6.44
C PHE A 209 2.09 -21.48 -5.43
N ASP A 210 3.14 -21.60 -4.62
CA ASP A 210 3.27 -22.59 -3.58
C ASP A 210 3.19 -21.92 -2.20
N PRO A 211 2.03 -21.99 -1.51
CA PRO A 211 1.87 -21.38 -0.20
C PRO A 211 2.53 -22.17 0.92
N THR A 212 3.08 -23.37 0.65
CA THR A 212 3.52 -24.33 1.67
C THR A 212 4.48 -23.69 2.68
N ARG A 213 5.55 -23.06 2.22
CA ARG A 213 6.55 -22.44 3.11
C ARG A 213 5.99 -21.28 3.92
N ARG A 214 5.13 -20.47 3.30
CA ARG A 214 4.43 -19.37 3.99
C ARG A 214 3.52 -19.93 5.08
N GLN A 215 2.79 -21.01 4.78
CA GLN A 215 1.91 -21.66 5.73
C GLN A 215 2.71 -22.29 6.87
N ASN A 216 3.84 -22.93 6.59
CA ASN A 216 4.75 -23.47 7.60
C ASN A 216 5.24 -22.37 8.55
N PHE A 217 5.69 -21.23 8.02
CA PHE A 217 6.11 -20.08 8.83
C PHE A 217 4.96 -19.57 9.70
N ARG A 218 3.76 -19.43 9.13
CA ARG A 218 2.58 -19.00 9.87
C ARG A 218 2.22 -19.98 10.99
N THR A 219 2.18 -21.28 10.70
CA THR A 219 1.86 -22.31 11.69
C THR A 219 2.90 -22.36 12.81
N PHE A 220 4.18 -22.17 12.50
CA PHE A 220 5.22 -22.00 13.52
C PHE A 220 4.96 -20.77 14.41
N LEU A 221 4.67 -19.60 13.81
CA LEU A 221 4.32 -18.39 14.57
C LEU A 221 2.99 -18.50 15.32
N GLU A 222 2.11 -19.43 14.98
CA GLU A 222 0.89 -19.70 15.75
C GLU A 222 1.18 -20.56 16.97
N LEU A 223 2.07 -21.55 16.85
CA LEU A 223 2.34 -22.55 17.89
C LEU A 223 3.46 -22.18 18.85
N TYR A 224 4.48 -21.47 18.38
CA TYR A 224 5.63 -21.09 19.19
C TYR A 224 5.55 -19.63 19.63
N ARG A 225 5.87 -19.40 20.91
CA ARG A 225 6.08 -18.07 21.49
C ARG A 225 7.48 -18.08 22.08
N ALA A 226 8.34 -17.22 21.53
CA ALA A 226 9.67 -17.02 22.06
C ALA A 226 9.61 -16.50 23.51
N ASP A 227 10.71 -16.63 24.25
CA ASP A 227 10.80 -16.11 25.60
C ASP A 227 10.64 -14.58 25.63
N LYS A 228 10.33 -14.01 26.81
CA LYS A 228 10.04 -12.58 26.97
C LYS A 228 11.17 -11.67 26.47
N MET A 229 12.44 -12.03 26.71
CA MET A 229 13.60 -11.23 26.29
C MET A 229 13.72 -11.24 24.77
N THR A 230 13.58 -12.41 24.15
CA THR A 230 13.57 -12.56 22.69
C THR A 230 12.39 -11.79 22.08
N MET A 231 11.20 -11.87 22.66
CA MET A 231 10.03 -11.13 22.18
C MET A 231 10.20 -9.62 22.25
N LEU A 232 10.79 -9.08 23.32
CA LEU A 232 11.09 -7.64 23.42
C LEU A 232 12.10 -7.20 22.35
N LYS A 233 13.17 -7.98 22.15
CA LYS A 233 14.16 -7.72 21.09
C LYS A 233 13.52 -7.75 19.71
N GLN A 234 12.65 -8.73 19.45
CA GLN A 234 11.96 -8.84 18.17
C GLN A 234 10.87 -7.79 17.98
N ALA A 235 10.21 -7.34 19.05
CA ALA A 235 9.32 -6.19 18.97
C ALA A 235 10.07 -4.93 18.54
N ALA A 236 11.25 -4.66 19.12
CA ALA A 236 12.09 -3.53 18.70
C ALA A 236 12.45 -3.62 17.20
N ASN A 237 12.86 -4.81 16.72
CA ASN A 237 13.14 -5.08 15.31
C ASN A 237 11.89 -4.91 14.42
N PHE A 238 10.74 -5.41 14.87
CA PHE A 238 9.48 -5.34 14.16
C PHE A 238 9.06 -3.89 13.90
N TYR A 239 8.99 -3.06 14.94
CA TYR A 239 8.54 -1.68 14.82
C TYR A 239 9.55 -0.77 14.10
N ASN A 240 10.86 -0.99 14.28
CA ASN A 240 11.87 -0.07 13.76
C ASN A 240 12.50 -0.49 12.43
N ASN A 241 12.42 -1.77 12.06
CA ASN A 241 13.06 -2.28 10.84
C ASN A 241 12.06 -2.97 9.91
N LEU A 242 11.30 -3.96 10.40
CA LEU A 242 10.44 -4.78 9.54
C LEU A 242 9.25 -4.00 8.99
N ILE A 243 8.51 -3.28 9.85
CA ILE A 243 7.40 -2.42 9.42
C ILE A 243 7.89 -1.33 8.45
N PRO A 244 8.95 -0.54 8.75
CA PRO A 244 9.41 0.47 7.80
C PRO A 244 9.90 -0.09 6.46
N ALA A 245 10.52 -1.27 6.45
CA ALA A 245 11.03 -1.88 5.22
C ALA A 245 9.91 -2.48 4.35
N HIS A 246 8.94 -3.14 4.96
CA HIS A 246 7.90 -3.92 4.27
C HIS A 246 6.54 -3.69 4.95
N PHE A 247 6.09 -2.44 4.92
CA PHE A 247 4.89 -1.97 5.63
C PHE A 247 3.66 -2.81 5.30
N GLU A 248 3.42 -3.07 4.01
CA GLU A 248 2.26 -3.84 3.55
C GLU A 248 2.21 -5.23 4.19
N GLU A 249 3.35 -5.89 4.36
CA GLU A 249 3.40 -7.26 4.86
C GLU A 249 3.38 -7.38 6.39
N TYR A 250 4.01 -6.44 7.09
CA TYR A 250 4.16 -6.51 8.55
C TYR A 250 3.11 -5.71 9.32
N ALA A 251 2.48 -4.71 8.70
CA ALA A 251 1.32 -4.01 9.28
C ALA A 251 0.03 -4.83 9.06
N ALA A 252 0.06 -6.12 9.41
CA ALA A 252 -1.07 -7.03 9.25
C ALA A 252 -1.02 -8.15 10.29
N GLU A 253 -2.14 -8.86 10.46
CA GLU A 253 -2.18 -10.08 11.26
C GLU A 253 -1.32 -11.21 10.66
N PRO A 254 -0.66 -12.05 11.48
CA PRO A 254 -0.74 -12.11 12.94
C PRO A 254 0.22 -11.15 13.69
N PHE A 255 1.05 -10.37 12.97
CA PHE A 255 2.18 -9.66 13.57
C PHE A 255 1.75 -8.55 14.53
N ILE A 256 0.67 -7.83 14.21
CA ILE A 256 0.10 -6.80 15.08
C ILE A 256 -0.22 -7.42 16.44
N THR A 257 -1.10 -8.43 16.47
CA THR A 257 -1.46 -9.15 17.71
C THR A 257 -0.24 -9.71 18.45
N LEU A 258 0.77 -10.21 17.72
CA LEU A 258 1.98 -10.80 18.29
C LEU A 258 2.87 -9.79 19.03
N PHE A 259 2.97 -8.55 18.52
CA PHE A 259 3.92 -7.55 19.03
C PHE A 259 3.29 -6.38 19.79
N THR A 260 1.97 -6.17 19.71
CA THR A 260 1.27 -5.16 20.53
C THR A 260 1.60 -5.28 22.03
N PRO A 261 1.56 -6.46 22.68
CA PRO A 261 1.81 -6.57 24.12
C PRO A 261 3.21 -6.11 24.56
N TYR A 262 4.17 -6.08 23.63
CA TYR A 262 5.57 -5.76 23.90
C TYR A 262 5.92 -4.29 23.61
N PHE A 263 5.01 -3.52 23.00
CA PHE A 263 5.28 -2.13 22.60
C PHE A 263 5.67 -1.25 23.78
N ILE A 264 4.96 -1.35 24.92
CA ILE A 264 5.26 -0.54 26.11
C ILE A 264 6.62 -0.88 26.75
N GLY A 265 7.13 -2.10 26.51
CA GLY A 265 8.41 -2.57 27.02
C GLY A 265 9.62 -2.08 26.22
N LEU A 266 9.39 -1.43 25.07
CA LEU A 266 10.46 -0.88 24.24
C LEU A 266 11.09 0.36 24.87
N ALA A 267 12.35 0.60 24.50
CA ALA A 267 13.03 1.83 24.91
C ALA A 267 12.26 3.06 24.38
N VAL A 268 12.30 4.17 25.13
CA VAL A 268 11.61 5.41 24.72
C VAL A 268 12.08 5.87 23.35
N SER A 269 13.38 5.77 23.06
CA SER A 269 13.95 6.11 21.75
C SER A 269 13.46 5.22 20.61
N GLU A 270 13.17 3.95 20.86
CA GLU A 270 12.61 3.01 19.89
C GLU A 270 11.14 3.32 19.61
N ARG A 271 10.35 3.60 20.65
CA ARG A 271 8.95 4.03 20.48
C ARG A 271 8.87 5.34 19.71
N SER A 272 9.70 6.33 20.06
CA SER A 272 9.72 7.62 19.35
C SER A 272 10.10 7.47 17.88
N LYS A 273 11.04 6.60 17.52
CA LYS A 273 11.39 6.31 16.11
C LYS A 273 10.20 5.74 15.36
N PHE A 274 9.51 4.75 15.93
CA PHE A 274 8.31 4.17 15.33
C PHE A 274 7.18 5.20 15.19
N GLU A 275 6.89 5.98 16.24
CA GLU A 275 5.86 7.02 16.22
C GLU A 275 6.13 8.07 15.13
N GLN A 276 7.39 8.49 14.95
CA GLN A 276 7.80 9.38 13.86
C GLN A 276 7.58 8.74 12.48
N PHE A 277 7.92 7.46 12.33
CA PHE A 277 7.66 6.71 11.10
C PHE A 277 6.16 6.71 10.77
N VAL A 278 5.30 6.42 11.74
CA VAL A 278 3.84 6.38 11.53
C VAL A 278 3.30 7.75 11.14
N VAL A 279 3.69 8.82 11.85
CA VAL A 279 3.26 10.19 11.53
C VAL A 279 3.67 10.57 10.11
N LYS A 280 4.93 10.28 9.74
CA LYS A 280 5.43 10.49 8.39
C LYS A 280 4.63 9.68 7.37
N LYS A 281 4.41 8.39 7.64
CA LYS A 281 3.69 7.49 6.75
C LYS A 281 2.27 7.99 6.51
N PHE A 282 1.55 8.43 7.54
CA PHE A 282 0.22 9.04 7.40
C PHE A 282 0.20 10.25 6.45
N SER A 283 1.23 11.10 6.50
CA SER A 283 1.33 12.26 5.61
C SER A 283 1.62 11.91 4.15
N GLU A 284 2.12 10.70 3.88
CA GLU A 284 2.48 10.22 2.54
C GLU A 284 1.38 9.34 1.91
N ILE A 285 0.36 8.94 2.68
CA ILE A 285 -0.70 8.05 2.19
C ILE A 285 -1.64 8.81 1.25
N SER A 286 -1.75 8.33 0.01
CA SER A 286 -2.74 8.78 -0.98
C SER A 286 -3.91 7.80 -1.14
N GLN A 287 -3.77 6.56 -0.67
CA GLN A 287 -4.73 5.47 -0.89
C GLN A 287 -5.45 5.05 0.39
N TRP A 288 -6.77 4.85 0.30
CA TRP A 288 -7.61 4.47 1.43
C TRP A 288 -7.27 3.10 2.03
N ASP A 289 -6.69 2.18 1.25
CA ASP A 289 -6.22 0.87 1.71
C ASP A 289 -5.03 0.99 2.67
N ASP A 290 -4.09 1.88 2.38
CA ASP A 290 -2.95 2.14 3.27
C ASP A 290 -3.40 2.83 4.55
N GLU A 291 -4.37 3.74 4.47
CA GLU A 291 -4.98 4.35 5.67
C GLU A 291 -5.62 3.28 6.57
N ASN A 292 -6.32 2.30 5.99
CA ASN A 292 -6.90 1.20 6.76
C ASN A 292 -5.81 0.40 7.47
N ARG A 293 -4.76 0.05 6.73
CA ARG A 293 -3.67 -0.78 7.24
C ARG A 293 -2.90 -0.10 8.37
N ILE A 294 -2.60 1.18 8.22
CA ILE A 294 -1.93 1.93 9.30
C ILE A 294 -2.87 2.11 10.50
N THR A 295 -4.18 2.25 10.29
CA THR A 295 -5.14 2.27 11.39
C THR A 295 -5.20 0.94 12.13
N GLU A 296 -5.26 -0.19 11.43
CA GLU A 296 -5.24 -1.52 12.04
C GLU A 296 -3.99 -1.75 12.90
N LEU A 297 -2.84 -1.24 12.45
CA LEU A 297 -1.61 -1.24 13.24
C LEU A 297 -1.70 -0.34 14.49
N LEU A 298 -2.32 0.83 14.38
CA LEU A 298 -2.32 1.85 15.44
C LEU A 298 -3.43 1.72 16.47
N GLU A 299 -4.61 1.27 16.08
CA GLU A 299 -5.74 1.14 16.99
C GLU A 299 -5.38 0.39 18.29
N PRO A 300 -4.73 -0.79 18.25
CA PRO A 300 -4.34 -1.49 19.48
C PRO A 300 -3.21 -0.80 20.26
N LEU A 301 -2.46 0.11 19.62
CA LEU A 301 -1.36 0.86 20.23
C LEU A 301 -1.79 2.21 20.77
N TRP A 302 -2.99 2.70 20.42
CA TRP A 302 -3.40 4.08 20.66
C TRP A 302 -3.18 4.52 22.10
N SER A 303 -3.65 3.75 23.08
CA SER A 303 -3.49 4.09 24.50
C SER A 303 -2.02 4.22 24.94
N MET A 304 -1.08 3.57 24.25
CA MET A 304 0.34 3.51 24.56
C MET A 304 1.19 4.60 23.85
N LEU A 305 0.61 5.32 22.88
CA LEU A 305 1.29 6.38 22.14
C LEU A 305 1.55 7.61 23.01
N THR A 306 2.60 8.38 22.70
CA THR A 306 2.85 9.64 23.37
C THR A 306 1.75 10.69 23.08
N PRO A 307 1.48 11.62 24.02
CA PRO A 307 0.49 12.68 23.80
C PRO A 307 0.77 13.54 22.55
N VAL A 308 2.04 13.82 22.26
CA VAL A 308 2.45 14.61 21.09
C VAL A 308 2.07 13.88 19.79
N THR A 309 2.36 12.59 19.71
CA THR A 309 2.00 11.78 18.54
C THR A 309 0.47 11.66 18.40
N LYS A 310 -0.25 11.48 19.52
CA LYS A 310 -1.72 11.48 19.49
C LYS A 310 -2.28 12.78 18.94
N GLU A 311 -1.78 13.93 19.37
CA GLU A 311 -2.24 15.24 18.89
C GLU A 311 -2.12 15.34 17.36
N VAL A 312 -0.96 14.94 16.80
CA VAL A 312 -0.76 14.96 15.34
C VAL A 312 -1.67 13.95 14.62
N LEU A 313 -1.84 12.75 15.17
CA LEU A 313 -2.70 11.72 14.59
C LEU A 313 -4.20 12.08 14.70
N SER A 314 -4.61 12.78 15.75
CA SER A 314 -5.97 13.28 15.92
C SER A 314 -6.39 14.18 14.78
N ASP A 315 -5.50 15.04 14.27
CA ASP A 315 -5.79 15.89 13.11
C ASP A 315 -6.14 15.06 11.86
N PHE A 316 -5.37 13.99 11.60
CA PHE A 316 -5.65 13.05 10.50
C PHE A 316 -6.99 12.33 10.70
N TYR A 317 -7.25 11.80 11.90
CA TYR A 317 -8.51 11.11 12.17
C TYR A 317 -9.71 12.05 12.17
N LEU A 318 -9.57 13.33 12.53
CA LEU A 318 -10.64 14.32 12.37
C LEU A 318 -10.94 14.63 10.91
N ASP A 319 -9.92 14.67 10.04
CA ASP A 319 -10.13 14.77 8.59
C ASP A 319 -10.93 13.57 8.07
N ILE A 320 -10.59 12.36 8.52
CA ILE A 320 -11.34 11.14 8.18
C ILE A 320 -12.76 11.16 8.77
N PHE A 321 -12.92 11.64 10.00
CA PHE A 321 -14.18 11.72 10.73
C PHE A 321 -15.22 12.59 9.99
N ILE A 322 -14.81 13.69 9.37
CA ILE A 322 -15.74 14.57 8.64
C ILE A 322 -16.13 14.05 7.26
N THR A 323 -15.40 13.08 6.69
CA THR A 323 -15.72 12.54 5.36
C THR A 323 -16.96 11.65 5.34
N ASP A 324 -17.56 11.47 4.16
CA ASP A 324 -18.69 10.54 3.93
C ASP A 324 -18.26 9.07 3.71
N ARG A 325 -17.05 8.71 4.15
CA ARG A 325 -16.58 7.32 4.09
C ARG A 325 -17.47 6.40 4.92
N LEU A 326 -17.59 5.14 4.49
CA LEU A 326 -18.41 4.13 5.15
C LEU A 326 -17.74 3.63 6.43
N ASP A 327 -18.52 3.40 7.48
CA ASP A 327 -18.03 2.92 8.78
C ASP A 327 -17.44 1.50 8.76
N LYS A 328 -17.63 0.76 7.66
CA LYS A 328 -17.01 -0.57 7.46
C LYS A 328 -15.49 -0.49 7.28
N PHE A 329 -14.94 0.68 6.96
CA PHE A 329 -13.51 0.86 6.79
C PHE A 329 -12.85 1.15 8.15
N ALA A 330 -11.70 0.54 8.41
CA ALA A 330 -11.02 0.58 9.70
C ALA A 330 -10.69 2.00 10.14
N GLN A 331 -10.11 2.83 9.25
CA GLN A 331 -9.85 4.25 9.55
C GLN A 331 -11.11 5.01 9.97
N LYS A 332 -12.22 4.79 9.27
CA LYS A 332 -13.47 5.51 9.55
C LYS A 332 -14.09 5.08 10.87
N SER A 333 -14.19 3.77 11.09
CA SER A 333 -14.68 3.19 12.35
C SER A 333 -13.88 3.71 13.53
N PHE A 334 -12.55 3.69 13.41
CA PHE A 334 -11.65 4.14 14.46
C PHE A 334 -11.74 5.65 14.70
N ALA A 335 -11.81 6.48 13.65
CA ALA A 335 -12.04 7.91 13.78
C ALA A 335 -13.33 8.24 14.56
N ASN A 336 -14.43 7.55 14.22
CA ASN A 336 -15.70 7.72 14.94
C ASN A 336 -15.57 7.28 16.41
N LYS A 337 -14.89 6.15 16.67
CA LYS A 337 -14.63 5.63 18.01
C LYS A 337 -13.85 6.64 18.86
N LEU A 338 -12.76 7.21 18.33
CA LEU A 338 -11.92 8.19 19.01
C LEU A 338 -12.68 9.46 19.42
N VAL A 339 -13.57 9.94 18.56
CA VAL A 339 -14.42 11.11 18.88
C VAL A 339 -15.50 10.74 19.88
N ALA A 340 -16.13 9.57 19.74
CA ALA A 340 -17.21 9.12 20.62
C ALA A 340 -16.73 8.77 22.03
N SER A 341 -15.52 8.23 22.18
CA SER A 341 -14.91 7.90 23.48
C SER A 341 -14.35 9.14 24.21
N GLY A 342 -14.19 10.26 23.50
CA GLY A 342 -13.50 11.45 24.02
C GLY A 342 -11.97 11.31 24.05
N ASP A 343 -11.41 10.33 23.35
CA ASP A 343 -9.96 10.20 23.18
C ASP A 343 -9.37 11.36 22.38
N ILE A 344 -10.17 11.95 21.46
CA ILE A 344 -9.90 13.27 20.88
C ILE A 344 -10.72 14.29 21.66
N LYS A 345 -10.03 15.16 22.40
CA LYS A 345 -10.68 16.07 23.34
C LYS A 345 -11.34 17.24 22.61
N THR A 346 -12.40 17.80 23.20
CA THR A 346 -13.12 18.96 22.65
C THR A 346 -12.20 20.14 22.30
N ASN A 347 -11.17 20.41 23.11
CA ASN A 347 -10.19 21.47 22.83
C ASN A 347 -9.30 21.16 21.61
N GLU A 348 -8.96 19.89 21.37
CA GLU A 348 -8.21 19.45 20.18
C GLU A 348 -9.08 19.60 18.92
N ILE A 349 -10.35 19.16 18.96
CA ILE A 349 -11.31 19.35 17.86
C ILE A 349 -11.48 20.85 17.55
N SER A 350 -11.56 21.67 18.59
CA SER A 350 -11.68 23.12 18.52
C SER A 350 -10.49 23.76 17.80
N LYS A 351 -9.25 23.37 18.18
CA LYS A 351 -8.00 23.84 17.55
C LYS A 351 -7.86 23.37 16.10
N TRP A 352 -8.21 22.12 15.83
CA TRP A 352 -8.24 21.57 14.48
C TRP A 352 -9.22 22.35 13.59
N LEU A 353 -10.43 22.61 14.09
CA LEU A 353 -11.45 23.36 13.36
C LEU A 353 -10.95 24.77 13.02
N ASP A 354 -10.32 25.48 13.96
CA ASP A 354 -9.74 26.81 13.69
C ASP A 354 -8.75 26.77 12.52
N THR A 355 -7.86 25.79 12.54
CA THR A 355 -6.86 25.60 11.47
C THR A 355 -7.54 25.36 10.12
N LYS A 356 -8.63 24.58 10.10
CA LYS A 356 -9.39 24.28 8.88
C LYS A 356 -10.18 25.48 8.37
N LEU A 357 -10.79 26.26 9.28
CA LEU A 357 -11.52 27.48 8.94
C LEU A 357 -10.59 28.55 8.35
N ILE A 358 -9.40 28.76 8.92
CA ILE A 358 -8.39 29.68 8.37
C ILE A 358 -8.03 29.30 6.93
N LYS A 359 -7.67 28.03 6.71
CA LYS A 359 -7.31 27.52 5.37
C LYS A 359 -8.47 27.64 4.37
N ALA A 360 -9.69 27.34 4.82
CA ALA A 360 -10.88 27.47 3.97
C ALA A 360 -11.09 28.93 3.54
N VAL A 361 -11.01 29.89 4.47
CA VAL A 361 -11.15 31.33 4.16
C VAL A 361 -10.06 31.83 3.22
N GLN A 362 -8.81 31.41 3.44
CA GLN A 362 -7.68 31.76 2.57
C GLN A 362 -7.88 31.26 1.13
N SER A 363 -8.51 30.10 0.97
CA SER A 363 -8.81 29.52 -0.35
C SER A 363 -9.84 30.34 -1.14
N TYR A 364 -10.65 31.18 -0.48
CA TYR A 364 -11.60 32.11 -1.10
C TYR A 364 -11.06 33.56 -1.17
N SER A 365 -9.74 33.74 -1.15
CA SER A 365 -9.07 35.06 -1.20
C SER A 365 -9.56 36.04 -0.11
N GLY A 366 -10.03 35.53 1.03
CA GLY A 366 -10.59 36.34 2.12
C GLY A 366 -11.99 36.91 1.86
N LEU A 367 -12.59 36.69 0.69
CA LEU A 367 -13.98 37.09 0.41
C LEU A 367 -14.94 36.06 1.03
N VAL A 368 -15.38 36.35 2.24
CA VAL A 368 -16.31 35.49 2.99
C VAL A 368 -17.73 36.00 2.79
N SER A 369 -18.38 35.53 1.72
CA SER A 369 -19.83 35.73 1.53
C SER A 369 -20.64 34.86 2.50
N GLU A 370 -21.93 35.16 2.69
CA GLU A 370 -22.82 34.31 3.49
C GLU A 370 -22.89 32.88 2.93
N ASP A 371 -22.92 32.74 1.59
CA ASP A 371 -22.91 31.45 0.92
C ASP A 371 -21.60 30.68 1.17
N THR A 372 -20.47 31.38 1.18
CA THR A 372 -19.16 30.80 1.54
C THR A 372 -19.18 30.25 2.96
N ILE A 373 -19.75 30.99 3.92
CA ILE A 373 -19.89 30.54 5.31
C ILE A 373 -20.78 29.30 5.40
N ARG A 374 -21.93 29.30 4.72
CA ARG A 374 -22.86 28.16 4.71
C ARG A 374 -22.19 26.90 4.17
N MET A 375 -21.45 27.02 3.07
CA MET A 375 -20.69 25.91 2.50
C MET A 375 -19.63 25.39 3.46
N ILE A 376 -18.80 26.28 4.03
CA ILE A 376 -17.77 25.90 5.02
C ILE A 376 -18.42 25.21 6.24
N ALA A 377 -19.49 25.78 6.77
CA ALA A 377 -20.22 25.20 7.90
C ALA A 377 -20.79 23.82 7.56
N SER A 378 -21.35 23.64 6.37
CA SER A 378 -21.85 22.34 5.92
C SER A 378 -20.76 21.27 5.92
N THR A 379 -19.57 21.59 5.38
CA THR A 379 -18.41 20.67 5.33
C THR A 379 -17.99 20.18 6.72
N TYR A 380 -18.01 21.05 7.73
CA TYR A 380 -17.56 20.71 9.08
C TYR A 380 -18.70 20.38 10.06
N SER A 381 -19.93 20.23 9.58
CA SER A 381 -21.13 20.03 10.43
C SER A 381 -21.03 18.81 11.37
N ARG A 382 -20.28 17.77 10.99
CA ARG A 382 -20.08 16.56 11.81
C ARG A 382 -19.36 16.83 13.14
N VAL A 383 -18.55 17.88 13.25
CA VAL A 383 -17.88 18.24 14.52
C VAL A 383 -18.75 19.11 15.43
N ALA A 384 -19.95 19.55 15.00
CA ALA A 384 -20.85 20.36 15.83
C ALA A 384 -21.19 19.67 17.15
N ARG A 385 -21.62 18.39 17.08
CA ARG A 385 -22.00 17.62 18.26
C ARG A 385 -20.82 17.36 19.21
N PRO A 386 -19.63 16.91 18.75
CA PRO A 386 -18.43 16.82 19.60
C PRO A 386 -18.00 18.14 20.26
N LEU A 387 -18.33 19.28 19.65
CA LEU A 387 -18.11 20.62 20.21
C LEU A 387 -19.25 21.12 21.10
N ASN A 388 -20.28 20.29 21.34
CA ASN A 388 -21.48 20.64 22.10
C ASN A 388 -22.22 21.86 21.51
N VAL A 389 -22.27 21.95 20.18
CA VAL A 389 -23.01 22.98 19.43
C VAL A 389 -24.17 22.31 18.71
N GLU A 390 -25.38 22.81 18.97
CA GLU A 390 -26.59 22.35 18.28
C GLU A 390 -26.52 22.69 16.77
N LEU A 391 -26.99 21.78 15.91
CA LEU A 391 -26.91 21.96 14.45
C LEU A 391 -27.61 23.24 13.96
N LYS A 392 -28.69 23.66 14.63
CA LYS A 392 -29.40 24.91 14.31
C LYS A 392 -28.55 26.16 14.56
N ASP A 393 -27.61 26.09 15.51
CA ASP A 393 -26.73 27.19 15.91
C ASP A 393 -25.35 27.10 15.23
N TRP A 394 -25.10 26.02 14.48
CA TRP A 394 -23.79 25.71 13.90
C TRP A 394 -23.29 26.75 12.91
N ILE A 395 -24.15 27.25 12.02
CA ILE A 395 -23.76 28.28 11.04
C ILE A 395 -23.36 29.58 11.75
N ALA A 396 -24.10 29.97 12.79
CA ALA A 396 -23.80 31.16 13.59
C ALA A 396 -22.48 30.99 14.36
N PHE A 397 -22.24 29.80 14.92
CA PHE A 397 -20.98 29.44 15.57
C PHE A 397 -19.78 29.56 14.63
N VAL A 398 -19.84 28.93 13.45
CA VAL A 398 -18.78 29.00 12.43
C VAL A 398 -18.55 30.42 11.95
N SER A 399 -19.63 31.18 11.69
CA SER A 399 -19.55 32.60 11.30
C SER A 399 -18.84 33.44 12.36
N GLY A 400 -19.22 33.29 13.63
CA GLY A 400 -18.59 33.98 14.75
C GLY A 400 -17.11 33.63 14.89
N ARG A 401 -16.77 32.35 14.71
CA ARG A 401 -15.40 31.84 14.79
C ARG A 401 -14.52 32.40 13.68
N ILE A 402 -14.99 32.36 12.42
CA ILE A 402 -14.28 32.97 11.28
C ILE A 402 -14.01 34.45 11.54
N LYS A 403 -15.01 35.21 12.00
CA LYS A 403 -14.86 36.65 12.31
C LYS A 403 -13.80 36.93 13.38
N LEU A 404 -13.62 36.02 14.35
CA LEU A 404 -12.58 36.15 15.37
C LEU A 404 -11.19 35.86 14.76
N LEU A 405 -11.07 34.79 13.98
CA LEU A 405 -9.81 34.33 13.39
C LEU A 405 -9.27 35.25 12.29
N THR A 406 -10.12 36.05 11.62
CA THR A 406 -9.70 36.99 10.58
C THR A 406 -9.45 38.41 11.08
N LYS A 407 -9.73 38.69 12.36
CA LYS A 407 -9.47 40.00 12.99
C LYS A 407 -8.10 40.07 13.66
N SER A 408 -7.56 38.91 14.04
CA SER A 408 -6.17 38.69 14.45
C SER A 408 -5.27 38.53 13.24
#